data_AF-A0A0L7K873-F1
#
_entry.id   AF-A0A0L7K873-F1
#
_cell.length_a   1.000
_cell.length_b   1.000
_cell.length_c   1.000
_cell.angle_alpha   90.00
_cell.angle_beta   90.00
_cell.angle_gamma   90.00
#
_symmetry.space_group_name_H-M   'P 1'
#
loop_
_entity.id
_entity.type
_entity.pdbx_description
1 polymer ?
#
loop_
_entity_poly.entity_id
_entity_poly.type
_entity_poly.pdbx_seq_one_letter_code
_entity_poly.pdbx_strand_id
1 'polypeptide(L)'
;MNLSDDLAKWSGFEIYFKNETHTVVCIIFRRTFIPPLLDKRPDIFITFKISHENQQEFNVSDKDLYDEVYIVSNSITPNEIHNTYYVNLIQAQVDALIYDSNVYEYFETIIKIKPSYFEYIKMFLKSMLIILKEGEVMINSEFLGEDTKVERNLEYLLNVIMNKITGLNLLDTHKSEKIKINKFLHRLSDYLIYCLHSGFISHKYNVTDFINGCLSINKDNKLSNFFLHLREKDYSNRYELNCLDLLKEDASNDIEIGKLLDSNKYYINDFFLFYLHQCGYVNKYYYYKDDNNYKKIISYILKYGKNFEIKKKICKNLLIFSNDYKNKYIPLVNSMICFLSFNYYEKNFCLFILSTLINITNNNDELKNRLIELNISTLCNFLILLNDIDITNKIILLYINLCKEQYMCEDFINKGLLIHFLDILFRYYYIDLYIKKQMCINILCIIGHIFNCKKYYIFILNYYNGLLQLAIYIYQTTDFIQFDKLKLIFFFKQISQHSYIIKDKICKHIVPLVIKEIYLYINKDFIYSSLHLINTLTDYKNNCLYLQKVKIFYLFNFIKQLKILDLYQKVEQLENKLKKILNMI
;
A
#
# COMPACT_ATOMS: atom_id res chain seq x y z
N MET A 1 19.94 -14.62 -16.78
CA MET A 1 19.65 -15.27 -18.08
C MET A 1 18.19 -15.68 -18.07
N ASN A 2 17.33 -14.95 -18.77
CA ASN A 2 15.95 -15.37 -19.01
C ASN A 2 16.01 -16.59 -19.94
N LEU A 3 15.70 -17.78 -19.43
CA LEU A 3 15.49 -18.99 -20.24
C LEU A 3 14.09 -18.98 -20.91
N SER A 4 13.53 -17.80 -21.16
CA SER A 4 12.15 -17.61 -21.59
C SER A 4 12.06 -16.82 -22.90
N ASP A 5 12.98 -17.07 -23.83
CA ASP A 5 12.72 -16.85 -25.26
C ASP A 5 11.93 -18.04 -25.83
N ASP A 6 10.96 -18.57 -25.06
CA ASP A 6 9.98 -19.52 -25.57
C ASP A 6 9.02 -18.72 -26.45
N LEU A 7 9.42 -18.53 -27.71
CA LEU A 7 8.55 -18.01 -28.75
C LEU A 7 7.37 -18.97 -28.83
N ALA A 8 6.27 -18.62 -28.18
CA ALA A 8 5.01 -19.34 -28.31
C ALA A 8 4.69 -19.37 -29.81
N LYS A 9 4.99 -20.51 -30.44
CA LYS A 9 4.80 -20.75 -31.85
C LYS A 9 3.91 -21.98 -31.95
N TRP A 10 2.96 -21.88 -32.87
CA TRP A 10 1.94 -22.90 -33.08
C TRP A 10 2.02 -23.32 -34.54
N SER A 11 1.95 -24.63 -34.79
CA SER A 11 1.59 -25.18 -36.09
C SER A 11 0.09 -25.45 -36.08
N GLY A 12 -0.64 -24.84 -37.01
CA GLY A 12 -2.09 -25.00 -37.14
C GLY A 12 -2.46 -25.99 -38.25
N PHE A 13 -3.53 -26.75 -38.07
CA PHE A 13 -4.23 -27.45 -39.14
C PHE A 13 -5.67 -26.98 -39.18
N GLU A 14 -6.17 -26.68 -40.37
CA GLU A 14 -7.56 -26.34 -40.59
C GLU A 14 -8.29 -27.56 -41.18
N ILE A 15 -9.43 -27.89 -40.59
CA ILE A 15 -10.31 -28.96 -41.05
C ILE A 15 -11.68 -28.36 -41.30
N TYR A 16 -12.05 -28.32 -42.58
CA TYR A 16 -13.42 -28.08 -42.99
C TYR A 16 -14.06 -29.40 -43.38
N PHE A 17 -15.19 -29.70 -42.74
CA PHE A 17 -15.93 -30.92 -42.99
C PHE A 17 -17.42 -30.60 -43.13
N LYS A 18 -17.98 -30.91 -44.29
CA LYS A 18 -19.41 -30.81 -44.56
C LYS A 18 -19.95 -32.20 -44.84
N ASN A 19 -20.92 -32.64 -44.05
CA ASN A 19 -21.64 -33.89 -44.32
C ASN A 19 -23.08 -33.59 -44.72
N GLU A 20 -23.93 -34.61 -44.79
CA GLU A 20 -25.33 -34.45 -45.21
C GLU A 20 -26.20 -33.65 -44.22
N THR A 21 -25.74 -33.42 -43.00
CA THR A 21 -26.55 -32.84 -41.92
C THR A 21 -25.92 -31.61 -41.26
N HIS A 22 -24.60 -31.43 -41.36
CA HIS A 22 -23.84 -30.44 -40.62
C HIS A 22 -22.63 -29.92 -41.40
N THR A 23 -22.30 -28.66 -41.13
CA THR A 23 -20.99 -28.07 -41.42
C THR A 23 -20.17 -28.00 -40.13
N VAL A 24 -18.93 -28.44 -40.18
CA VAL A 24 -17.94 -28.40 -39.10
C VAL A 24 -16.69 -27.69 -39.59
N VAL A 25 -16.25 -26.68 -38.87
CA VAL A 25 -14.96 -26.01 -39.08
C VAL A 25 -14.14 -26.20 -37.80
N CYS A 26 -12.92 -26.71 -37.93
CA CYS A 26 -12.03 -26.95 -36.82
C CYS A 26 -10.63 -26.41 -37.11
N ILE A 27 -10.06 -25.65 -36.18
CA ILE A 27 -8.65 -25.27 -36.18
C ILE A 27 -7.95 -26.00 -35.04
N ILE A 28 -6.90 -26.74 -35.39
CA ILE A 28 -6.09 -27.52 -34.47
C ILE A 28 -4.75 -26.82 -34.33
N PHE A 29 -4.46 -26.29 -33.14
CA PHE A 29 -3.15 -25.75 -32.80
C PHE A 29 -2.31 -26.79 -32.09
N ARG A 30 -1.09 -27.01 -32.60
CA ARG A 30 -0.05 -27.79 -31.95
C ARG A 30 1.10 -26.88 -31.58
N ARG A 31 1.47 -26.85 -30.30
CA ARG A 31 2.61 -26.04 -29.82
C ARG A 31 3.92 -26.60 -30.36
N THR A 32 4.76 -25.76 -30.97
CA THR A 32 6.04 -26.21 -31.57
C THR A 32 7.17 -26.37 -30.55
N PHE A 33 7.12 -25.68 -29.41
CA PHE A 33 8.12 -25.75 -28.34
C PHE A 33 7.49 -26.09 -26.98
N ILE A 34 8.08 -27.05 -26.28
CA ILE A 34 7.64 -27.54 -24.97
C ILE A 34 8.69 -27.07 -23.94
N PRO A 35 8.30 -26.51 -22.77
CA PRO A 35 9.21 -26.41 -21.64
C PRO A 35 9.76 -27.81 -21.30
N PRO A 36 11.01 -27.95 -20.83
CA PRO A 36 11.71 -29.24 -20.68
C PRO A 36 11.09 -30.25 -19.67
N LEU A 37 9.87 -30.03 -19.20
CA LEU A 37 9.19 -30.79 -18.14
C LEU A 37 7.91 -31.51 -18.60
N LEU A 38 7.53 -31.46 -19.89
CA LEU A 38 6.33 -32.14 -20.40
C LEU A 38 6.66 -33.10 -21.54
N ASP A 39 6.42 -34.41 -21.33
CA ASP A 39 6.73 -35.48 -22.31
C ASP A 39 5.71 -35.60 -23.48
N LYS A 40 4.64 -34.80 -23.51
CA LYS A 40 3.61 -34.82 -24.57
C LYS A 40 3.30 -33.42 -25.10
N ARG A 41 3.12 -33.28 -26.42
CA ARG A 41 2.67 -32.05 -27.09
C ARG A 41 1.19 -31.79 -26.75
N PRO A 42 0.81 -30.65 -26.16
CA PRO A 42 -0.60 -30.27 -26.04
C PRO A 42 -1.12 -29.77 -27.39
N ASP A 43 -2.23 -30.35 -27.84
CA ASP A 43 -2.99 -29.90 -29.00
C ASP A 43 -4.26 -29.17 -28.51
N ILE A 44 -4.56 -28.00 -29.07
CA ILE A 44 -5.77 -27.22 -28.79
C ILE A 44 -6.68 -27.30 -30.01
N PHE A 45 -7.94 -27.66 -29.80
CA PHE A 45 -8.95 -27.79 -30.85
C PHE A 45 -10.01 -26.71 -30.65
N ILE A 46 -10.21 -25.87 -31.66
CA ILE A 46 -11.32 -24.92 -31.72
C ILE A 46 -12.25 -25.44 -32.80
N THR A 47 -13.45 -25.85 -32.42
CA THR A 47 -14.41 -26.48 -33.33
C THR A 47 -15.75 -25.78 -33.25
N PHE A 48 -16.23 -25.33 -34.41
CA PHE A 48 -17.60 -24.87 -34.57
C PHE A 48 -18.36 -25.86 -35.45
N LYS A 49 -19.58 -26.17 -35.03
CA LYS A 49 -20.47 -27.10 -35.72
C LYS A 49 -21.87 -26.51 -35.77
N ILE A 50 -22.47 -26.55 -36.95
CA ILE A 50 -23.85 -26.10 -37.16
C ILE A 50 -24.58 -27.08 -38.10
N SER A 51 -25.86 -27.34 -37.85
CA SER A 51 -26.70 -28.16 -38.74
C SER A 51 -27.13 -27.35 -39.96
N HIS A 52 -27.41 -28.01 -41.09
CA HIS A 52 -27.91 -27.31 -42.29
C HIS A 52 -29.29 -26.68 -42.08
N GLU A 53 -30.13 -27.28 -41.23
CA GLU A 53 -31.40 -26.69 -40.80
C GLU A 53 -31.18 -25.34 -40.12
N ASN A 54 -30.25 -25.27 -39.15
CA ASN A 54 -29.94 -24.04 -38.44
C ASN A 54 -29.22 -23.01 -39.34
N GLN A 55 -28.39 -23.45 -40.29
CA GLN A 55 -27.78 -22.53 -41.26
C GLN A 55 -28.85 -21.80 -42.09
N GLN A 56 -29.91 -22.51 -42.49
CA GLN A 56 -31.03 -21.93 -43.22
C GLN A 56 -31.91 -21.05 -42.32
N GLU A 57 -32.21 -21.50 -41.10
CA GLU A 57 -33.06 -20.77 -40.15
C GLU A 57 -32.44 -19.42 -39.74
N PHE A 58 -31.14 -19.41 -39.43
CA PHE A 58 -30.43 -18.22 -38.94
C PHE A 58 -29.69 -17.44 -40.03
N ASN A 59 -29.85 -17.84 -41.31
CA ASN A 59 -29.19 -17.23 -42.46
C ASN A 59 -27.66 -17.11 -42.28
N VAL A 60 -27.03 -18.19 -41.78
CA VAL A 60 -25.59 -18.26 -41.50
C VAL A 60 -24.91 -18.94 -42.69
N SER A 61 -24.00 -18.23 -43.35
CA SER A 61 -23.20 -18.79 -44.44
C SER A 61 -22.03 -19.61 -43.91
N ASP A 62 -21.46 -20.46 -44.75
CA ASP A 62 -20.22 -21.18 -44.41
C ASP A 62 -19.08 -20.20 -44.10
N LYS A 63 -19.06 -19.02 -44.73
CA LYS A 63 -18.09 -17.96 -44.47
C LYS A 63 -18.21 -17.39 -43.05
N ASP A 64 -19.44 -17.15 -42.59
CA ASP A 64 -19.67 -16.63 -41.23
C ASP A 64 -19.16 -17.63 -40.18
N LEU A 65 -19.33 -18.94 -40.44
CA LEU A 65 -18.79 -20.00 -39.59
C LEU A 65 -17.26 -20.01 -39.59
N TYR A 66 -16.63 -19.85 -40.76
CA TYR A 66 -15.17 -19.71 -40.87
C TYR A 66 -14.68 -18.49 -40.08
N ASP A 67 -15.26 -17.32 -40.32
CA ASP A 67 -14.87 -16.07 -39.68
C ASP A 67 -14.92 -16.20 -38.14
N GLU A 68 -15.95 -16.83 -37.59
CA GLU A 68 -16.08 -17.07 -36.14
C GLU A 68 -15.00 -18.01 -35.58
N VAL A 69 -14.68 -19.11 -36.29
CA VAL A 69 -13.62 -20.03 -35.87
C VAL A 69 -12.26 -19.34 -35.90
N TYR A 70 -12.00 -18.55 -36.94
CA TYR A 70 -10.78 -17.76 -37.07
C TYR A 70 -10.67 -16.68 -36.00
N ILE A 71 -11.78 -16.03 -35.62
CA ILE A 71 -11.79 -15.05 -34.52
C ILE A 71 -11.31 -15.68 -33.20
N VAL A 72 -11.92 -16.79 -32.80
CA VAL A 72 -11.53 -17.49 -31.56
C VAL A 72 -10.09 -18.00 -31.65
N SER A 73 -9.71 -18.51 -32.82
CA SER A 73 -8.38 -19.05 -33.06
C SER A 73 -7.30 -17.96 -33.00
N ASN A 74 -7.52 -16.83 -33.64
CA ASN A 74 -6.60 -15.69 -33.64
C ASN A 74 -6.46 -15.08 -32.25
N SER A 75 -7.51 -15.10 -31.43
CA SER A 75 -7.49 -14.56 -30.05
C SER A 75 -6.49 -15.27 -29.12
N ILE A 76 -6.13 -16.52 -29.43
CA ILE A 76 -5.16 -17.32 -28.65
C ILE A 76 -3.81 -17.46 -29.36
N THR A 77 -3.67 -16.94 -30.58
CA THR A 77 -2.39 -16.94 -31.29
C THR A 77 -1.50 -15.76 -30.85
N PRO A 78 -0.23 -16.00 -30.54
CA PRO A 78 0.71 -14.99 -30.02
C PRO A 78 1.35 -14.12 -31.09
N ASN A 79 1.12 -14.38 -32.39
CA ASN A 79 1.96 -13.87 -33.47
C ASN A 79 1.38 -12.74 -34.33
N GLU A 80 0.19 -12.23 -34.07
CA GLU A 80 -0.28 -11.03 -34.78
C GLU A 80 -0.39 -9.84 -33.84
N ILE A 81 0.67 -9.02 -33.86
CA ILE A 81 0.71 -7.64 -33.34
C ILE A 81 -0.37 -6.76 -34.03
N HIS A 82 -1.02 -7.28 -35.08
CA HIS A 82 -2.07 -6.63 -35.85
C HIS A 82 -3.29 -7.54 -36.00
N ASN A 83 -3.97 -7.88 -34.90
CA ASN A 83 -5.29 -8.51 -34.99
C ASN A 83 -6.28 -7.49 -35.59
N THR A 84 -6.43 -7.50 -36.91
CA THR A 84 -7.21 -6.51 -37.68
C THR A 84 -8.71 -6.58 -37.41
N TYR A 85 -9.20 -7.71 -36.88
CA TYR A 85 -10.63 -7.98 -36.71
C TYR A 85 -11.30 -7.10 -35.65
N TYR A 86 -10.54 -6.58 -34.67
CA TYR A 86 -11.09 -5.72 -33.61
C TYR A 86 -10.66 -4.26 -33.72
N VAL A 87 -9.92 -3.86 -34.75
CA VAL A 87 -9.40 -2.48 -34.87
C VAL A 87 -10.54 -1.46 -34.82
N ASN A 88 -11.67 -1.72 -35.46
CA ASN A 88 -12.83 -0.81 -35.42
C ASN A 88 -13.49 -0.73 -34.03
N LEU A 89 -13.53 -1.85 -33.29
CA LEU A 89 -14.07 -1.87 -31.92
C LEU A 89 -13.14 -1.13 -30.97
N ILE A 90 -11.84 -1.40 -31.06
CA ILE A 90 -10.79 -0.71 -30.28
C ILE A 90 -10.80 0.78 -30.63
N GLN A 91 -10.90 1.14 -31.91
CA GLN A 91 -10.99 2.54 -32.36
C GLN A 91 -12.21 3.23 -31.77
N ALA A 92 -13.39 2.59 -31.77
CA ALA A 92 -14.60 3.17 -31.17
C ALA A 92 -14.45 3.35 -29.65
N GLN A 93 -13.76 2.44 -28.96
CA GLN A 93 -13.50 2.54 -27.52
C GLN A 93 -12.47 3.62 -27.20
N VAL A 94 -11.42 3.75 -28.02
CA VAL A 94 -10.43 4.83 -27.95
C VAL A 94 -11.08 6.19 -28.24
N ASP A 95 -11.97 6.28 -29.24
CA ASP A 95 -12.75 7.49 -29.54
C ASP A 95 -13.73 7.85 -28.41
N ALA A 96 -14.22 6.86 -27.67
CA ALA A 96 -15.07 7.07 -26.50
C ALA A 96 -14.27 7.42 -25.22
N LEU A 97 -12.94 7.42 -25.30
CA LEU A 97 -12.02 7.68 -24.19
C LEU A 97 -12.30 6.87 -22.92
N ILE A 98 -12.59 5.56 -23.04
CA ILE A 98 -12.99 4.74 -21.88
C ILE A 98 -11.83 4.12 -21.07
N TYR A 99 -10.59 4.27 -21.55
CA TYR A 99 -9.43 3.61 -20.97
C TYR A 99 -8.63 4.50 -20.01
N ASP A 100 -7.70 3.89 -19.27
CA ASP A 100 -6.72 4.59 -18.45
C ASP A 100 -5.45 4.94 -19.26
N SER A 101 -4.54 5.68 -18.62
CA SER A 101 -3.28 6.14 -19.24
C SER A 101 -2.42 4.99 -19.77
N ASN A 102 -2.35 3.87 -19.06
CA ASN A 102 -1.46 2.75 -19.39
C ASN A 102 -1.96 2.02 -20.63
N VAL A 103 -3.28 1.87 -20.74
CA VAL A 103 -3.91 1.26 -21.91
C VAL A 103 -3.82 2.19 -23.13
N TYR A 104 -3.96 3.52 -22.98
CA TYR A 104 -3.69 4.44 -24.09
C TYR A 104 -2.24 4.39 -24.55
N GLU A 105 -1.28 4.39 -23.62
CA GLU A 105 0.13 4.27 -23.96
C GLU A 105 0.39 3.00 -24.78
N TYR A 106 -0.19 1.88 -24.37
CA TYR A 106 -0.12 0.62 -25.12
C TYR A 106 -0.73 0.75 -26.52
N PHE A 107 -1.95 1.29 -26.65
CA PHE A 107 -2.60 1.45 -27.95
C PHE A 107 -1.82 2.37 -28.89
N GLU A 108 -1.26 3.46 -28.38
CA GLU A 108 -0.52 4.43 -29.18
C GLU A 108 0.87 3.92 -29.59
N THR A 109 1.57 3.21 -28.70
CA THR A 109 2.94 2.77 -28.92
C THR A 109 3.02 1.45 -29.69
N ILE A 110 2.18 0.48 -29.35
CA ILE A 110 2.21 -0.89 -29.91
C ILE A 110 1.24 -1.02 -31.07
N ILE A 111 -0.04 -0.66 -30.87
CA ILE A 111 -1.10 -0.91 -31.87
C ILE A 111 -1.22 0.24 -32.88
N LYS A 112 -0.64 1.41 -32.57
CA LYS A 112 -0.70 2.65 -33.37
C LYS A 112 -2.11 3.20 -33.56
N ILE A 113 -3.03 2.92 -32.63
CA ILE A 113 -4.38 3.50 -32.61
C ILE A 113 -4.40 4.74 -31.73
N LYS A 114 -5.06 5.79 -32.22
CA LYS A 114 -5.28 7.07 -31.54
C LYS A 114 -6.73 7.49 -31.75
N PRO A 115 -7.30 8.40 -30.93
CA PRO A 115 -8.62 8.95 -31.20
C PRO A 115 -8.69 9.51 -32.63
N SER A 116 -9.77 9.26 -33.35
CA SER A 116 -9.96 9.71 -34.74
C SER A 116 -9.89 11.24 -34.88
N TYR A 117 -10.17 11.96 -33.79
CA TYR A 117 -10.08 13.42 -33.67
C TYR A 117 -8.77 13.91 -33.03
N PHE A 118 -7.72 13.09 -32.99
CA PHE A 118 -6.43 13.42 -32.35
C PHE A 118 -5.77 14.69 -32.89
N GLU A 119 -5.96 15.05 -34.16
CA GLU A 119 -5.45 16.32 -34.69
C GLU A 119 -6.05 17.55 -33.99
N TYR A 120 -7.34 17.49 -33.60
CA TYR A 120 -7.96 18.56 -32.80
C TYR A 120 -7.43 18.60 -31.36
N ILE A 121 -7.04 17.44 -30.81
CA ILE A 121 -6.37 17.35 -29.51
C ILE A 121 -4.98 18.01 -29.59
N LYS A 122 -4.21 17.73 -30.66
CA LYS A 122 -2.93 18.42 -30.90
C LYS A 122 -3.12 19.94 -31.02
N MET A 123 -4.12 20.38 -31.79
CA MET A 123 -4.45 21.81 -31.90
C MET A 123 -4.78 22.42 -30.54
N PHE A 124 -5.59 21.74 -29.72
CA PHE A 124 -5.92 22.19 -28.37
C PHE A 124 -4.67 22.35 -27.49
N LEU A 125 -3.81 21.32 -27.46
CA LEU A 125 -2.58 21.36 -26.65
C LEU A 125 -1.59 22.41 -27.16
N LYS A 126 -1.48 22.61 -28.49
CA LYS A 126 -0.66 23.66 -29.07
C LYS A 126 -1.17 25.05 -28.70
N SER A 127 -2.47 25.30 -28.84
CA SER A 127 -3.11 26.55 -28.43
C SER A 127 -2.89 26.85 -26.95
N MET A 128 -3.06 25.84 -26.11
CA MET A 128 -2.79 25.93 -24.67
C MET A 128 -1.34 26.36 -24.40
N LEU A 129 -0.36 25.72 -25.02
CA LEU A 129 1.05 26.06 -24.85
C LEU A 129 1.38 27.47 -25.34
N ILE A 130 0.77 27.94 -26.43
CA ILE A 130 0.97 29.31 -26.93
C ILE A 130 0.43 30.33 -25.94
N ILE A 131 -0.77 30.11 -25.39
CA ILE A 131 -1.33 30.95 -24.33
C ILE A 131 -0.37 31.00 -23.14
N LEU A 132 0.26 29.86 -22.79
CA LEU A 132 1.24 29.83 -21.71
C LEU A 132 2.54 30.58 -22.06
N LYS A 133 3.05 30.44 -23.29
CA LYS A 133 4.26 31.13 -23.75
C LYS A 133 4.11 32.64 -23.79
N GLU A 134 2.93 33.13 -24.20
CA GLU A 134 2.60 34.57 -24.19
C GLU A 134 2.63 35.15 -22.77
N GLY A 135 2.50 34.33 -21.73
CA GLY A 135 2.69 34.72 -20.33
C GLY A 135 4.09 34.44 -19.76
N GLU A 136 5.13 34.48 -20.61
CA GLU A 136 6.55 34.37 -20.23
C GLU A 136 7.01 32.98 -19.76
N VAL A 137 6.28 31.91 -20.09
CA VAL A 137 6.72 30.53 -19.81
C VAL A 137 7.71 30.08 -20.87
N MET A 138 8.90 29.61 -20.45
CA MET A 138 9.90 29.02 -21.33
C MET A 138 9.41 27.66 -21.84
N ILE A 139 8.99 27.60 -23.11
CA ILE A 139 8.55 26.37 -23.79
C ILE A 139 9.50 26.13 -24.97
N ASN A 140 10.02 24.90 -25.08
CA ASN A 140 10.84 24.49 -26.22
C ASN A 140 10.07 24.68 -27.54
N SER A 141 10.57 25.57 -28.40
CA SER A 141 9.90 26.05 -29.62
C SER A 141 9.67 24.98 -30.68
N GLU A 142 10.41 23.87 -30.64
CA GLU A 142 10.30 22.75 -31.59
C GLU A 142 8.95 22.03 -31.59
N PHE A 143 8.13 22.21 -30.54
CA PHE A 143 6.80 21.58 -30.47
C PHE A 143 5.77 22.26 -31.39
N LEU A 144 6.03 23.50 -31.82
CA LEU A 144 5.05 24.35 -32.50
C LEU A 144 4.88 24.06 -34.00
N GLY A 145 5.27 22.87 -34.49
CA GLY A 145 5.28 22.45 -35.90
C GLY A 145 4.41 23.32 -36.81
N GLU A 146 5.02 23.95 -37.81
CA GLU A 146 4.54 25.16 -38.48
C GLU A 146 3.10 25.05 -39.04
N ASP A 147 2.62 23.83 -39.32
CA ASP A 147 1.35 23.56 -40.02
C ASP A 147 0.09 23.42 -39.13
N THR A 148 0.21 23.33 -37.81
CA THR A 148 -0.98 23.19 -36.93
C THR A 148 -1.62 24.54 -36.61
N LYS A 149 -2.90 24.72 -36.98
CA LYS A 149 -3.68 25.94 -36.71
C LYS A 149 -3.79 26.21 -35.21
N VAL A 150 -3.67 27.49 -34.84
CA VAL A 150 -3.76 27.98 -33.47
C VAL A 150 -5.09 28.71 -33.30
N GLU A 151 -5.88 28.27 -32.33
CA GLU A 151 -7.14 28.91 -31.94
C GLU A 151 -7.04 29.36 -30.48
N ARG A 152 -7.35 30.63 -30.20
CA ARG A 152 -7.20 31.21 -28.85
C ARG A 152 -8.35 30.84 -27.93
N ASN A 153 -9.52 30.53 -28.49
CA ASN A 153 -10.66 30.09 -27.69
C ASN A 153 -10.61 28.57 -27.42
N LEU A 154 -10.03 28.19 -26.28
CA LEU A 154 -9.95 26.78 -25.87
C LEU A 154 -11.32 26.12 -25.67
N GLU A 155 -12.34 26.87 -25.23
CA GLU A 155 -13.71 26.35 -25.08
C GLU A 155 -14.34 26.01 -26.43
N TYR A 156 -14.08 26.84 -27.44
CA TYR A 156 -14.47 26.53 -28.82
C TYR A 156 -13.80 25.24 -29.32
N LEU A 157 -12.49 25.06 -29.08
CA LEU A 157 -11.80 23.83 -29.46
C LEU A 157 -12.35 22.59 -28.76
N LEU A 158 -12.72 22.68 -27.48
CA LEU A 158 -13.41 21.59 -26.78
C LEU A 158 -14.74 21.24 -27.47
N ASN A 159 -15.52 22.24 -27.86
CA ASN A 159 -16.77 22.01 -28.61
C ASN A 159 -16.52 21.39 -29.99
N VAL A 160 -15.44 21.78 -30.68
CA VAL A 160 -15.03 21.16 -31.95
C VAL A 160 -14.68 19.69 -31.77
N ILE A 161 -13.91 19.36 -30.74
CA ILE A 161 -13.59 17.96 -30.38
C ILE A 161 -14.89 17.19 -30.11
N MET A 162 -15.79 17.76 -29.30
CA MET A 162 -17.03 17.08 -28.94
C MET A 162 -17.94 16.81 -30.15
N ASN A 163 -17.99 17.72 -31.12
CA ASN A 163 -18.76 17.55 -32.35
C ASN A 163 -18.24 16.44 -33.26
N LYS A 164 -17.04 15.90 -33.03
CA LYS A 164 -16.50 14.77 -33.80
C LYS A 164 -16.90 13.41 -33.26
N ILE A 165 -17.52 13.37 -32.09
CA ILE A 165 -17.87 12.11 -31.44
C ILE A 165 -19.22 11.64 -31.92
N THR A 166 -19.24 10.44 -32.50
CA THR A 166 -20.45 9.79 -32.95
C THR A 166 -21.41 9.58 -31.78
N GLY A 167 -22.66 10.05 -31.92
CA GLY A 167 -23.71 9.86 -30.92
C GLY A 167 -23.78 10.91 -29.81
N LEU A 168 -23.00 12.00 -29.93
CA LEU A 168 -23.17 13.22 -29.13
C LEU A 168 -23.86 14.32 -29.94
N ASN A 169 -24.88 14.94 -29.35
CA ASN A 169 -25.55 16.12 -29.91
C ASN A 169 -25.48 17.30 -28.93
N LEU A 170 -24.59 18.25 -29.19
CA LEU A 170 -24.40 19.43 -28.33
C LEU A 170 -25.61 20.36 -28.27
N LEU A 171 -26.52 20.28 -29.24
CA LEU A 171 -27.73 21.12 -29.30
C LEU A 171 -28.91 20.49 -28.53
N ASP A 172 -28.84 19.21 -28.19
CA ASP A 172 -29.88 18.53 -27.45
C ASP A 172 -29.76 18.81 -25.94
N THR A 173 -30.85 19.32 -25.37
CA THR A 173 -30.93 19.76 -23.97
C THR A 173 -31.49 18.70 -23.03
N HIS A 174 -31.87 17.52 -23.55
CA HIS A 174 -32.37 16.41 -22.77
C HIS A 174 -31.33 15.97 -21.72
N LYS A 175 -31.85 15.52 -20.57
CA LYS A 175 -31.03 15.08 -19.42
C LYS A 175 -30.07 13.95 -19.81
N SER A 176 -30.53 13.00 -20.64
CA SER A 176 -29.72 11.90 -21.15
C SER A 176 -28.51 12.39 -21.94
N GLU A 177 -28.69 13.39 -22.80
CA GLU A 177 -27.61 13.91 -23.63
C GLU A 177 -26.60 14.74 -22.82
N LYS A 178 -27.10 15.57 -21.89
CA LYS A 178 -26.25 16.27 -20.91
C LYS A 178 -25.36 15.29 -20.13
N ILE A 179 -25.90 14.15 -19.72
CA ILE A 179 -25.13 13.11 -19.03
C ILE A 179 -24.02 12.56 -19.92
N LYS A 180 -24.28 12.30 -21.21
CA LYS A 180 -23.25 11.80 -22.14
C LYS A 180 -22.13 12.83 -22.34
N ILE A 181 -22.49 14.10 -22.57
CA ILE A 181 -21.54 15.21 -22.72
C ILE A 181 -20.66 15.33 -21.48
N ASN A 182 -21.26 15.35 -20.29
CA ASN A 182 -20.54 15.47 -19.02
C ASN A 182 -19.63 14.26 -18.75
N LYS A 183 -20.04 13.04 -19.16
CA LYS A 183 -19.20 11.84 -19.07
C LYS A 183 -18.00 11.92 -20.01
N PHE A 184 -18.20 12.43 -21.22
CA PHE A 184 -17.14 12.59 -22.18
C PHE A 184 -16.15 13.67 -21.75
N LEU A 185 -16.62 14.85 -21.31
CA LEU A 185 -15.76 15.94 -20.83
C LEU A 185 -14.84 15.51 -19.68
N HIS A 186 -15.34 14.70 -18.76
CA HIS A 186 -14.52 14.13 -17.70
C HIS A 186 -13.39 13.26 -18.29
N ARG A 187 -13.71 12.31 -19.16
CA ARG A 187 -12.71 11.44 -19.81
C ARG A 187 -11.73 12.24 -20.68
N LEU A 188 -12.20 13.28 -21.35
CA LEU A 188 -11.37 14.17 -22.15
C LEU A 188 -10.36 14.91 -21.27
N SER A 189 -10.77 15.38 -20.09
CA SER A 189 -9.85 15.99 -19.12
C SER A 189 -8.74 15.02 -18.73
N ASP A 190 -9.09 13.78 -18.38
CA ASP A 190 -8.13 12.74 -18.02
C ASP A 190 -7.19 12.37 -19.20
N TYR A 191 -7.73 12.26 -20.42
CA TYR A 191 -6.93 11.96 -21.61
C TYR A 191 -5.98 13.10 -21.99
N LEU A 192 -6.39 14.35 -21.83
CA LEU A 192 -5.52 15.51 -22.06
C LEU A 192 -4.37 15.57 -21.03
N ILE A 193 -4.65 15.23 -19.77
CA ILE A 193 -3.62 15.08 -18.73
C ILE A 193 -2.65 13.95 -19.10
N TYR A 194 -3.17 12.81 -19.57
CA TYR A 194 -2.33 11.73 -20.11
C TYR A 194 -1.42 12.24 -21.24
N CYS A 195 -1.96 12.94 -22.24
CA CYS A 195 -1.18 13.49 -23.35
C CYS A 195 -0.04 14.40 -22.89
N LEU A 196 -0.24 15.15 -21.80
CA LEU A 196 0.77 15.99 -21.18
C LEU A 196 1.78 15.18 -20.37
N HIS A 197 1.35 14.24 -19.55
CA HIS A 197 2.24 13.64 -18.55
C HIS A 197 3.04 12.43 -19.05
N SER A 198 2.41 11.50 -19.77
CA SER A 198 3.03 10.25 -20.22
C SER A 198 2.82 9.96 -21.71
N GLY A 199 1.89 10.67 -22.35
CA GLY A 199 1.59 10.52 -23.77
C GLY A 199 2.42 11.44 -24.65
N PHE A 200 1.77 11.95 -25.71
CA PHE A 200 2.38 12.64 -26.85
C PHE A 200 3.42 13.74 -26.52
N ILE A 201 3.22 14.53 -25.46
CA ILE A 201 4.06 15.70 -25.15
C ILE A 201 5.08 15.43 -24.04
N SER A 202 4.87 14.36 -23.26
CA SER A 202 5.54 14.07 -21.98
C SER A 202 7.06 14.27 -21.97
N HIS A 203 7.76 13.85 -23.02
CA HIS A 203 9.22 13.96 -23.12
C HIS A 203 9.75 15.39 -23.22
N LYS A 204 8.91 16.35 -23.62
CA LYS A 204 9.30 17.75 -23.84
C LYS A 204 8.59 18.72 -22.90
N TYR A 205 7.36 18.44 -22.50
CA TYR A 205 6.58 19.27 -21.60
C TYR A 205 5.56 18.42 -20.85
N ASN A 206 5.58 18.49 -19.53
CA ASN A 206 4.71 17.67 -18.68
C ASN A 206 3.82 18.51 -17.75
N VAL A 207 3.00 17.84 -16.93
CA VAL A 207 2.06 18.48 -16.00
C VAL A 207 2.76 19.39 -14.97
N THR A 208 3.99 19.07 -14.57
CA THR A 208 4.80 19.93 -13.68
C THR A 208 5.12 21.25 -14.38
N ASP A 209 5.57 21.18 -15.64
CA ASP A 209 5.88 22.35 -16.46
C ASP A 209 4.62 23.19 -16.70
N PHE A 210 3.49 22.52 -16.95
CA PHE A 210 2.18 23.15 -17.05
C PHE A 210 1.82 23.97 -15.82
N ILE A 211 1.88 23.37 -14.63
CA ILE A 211 1.51 24.04 -13.38
C ILE A 211 2.48 25.18 -13.06
N ASN A 212 3.78 24.97 -13.27
CA ASN A 212 4.78 26.04 -13.11
C ASN A 212 4.54 27.20 -14.08
N GLY A 213 4.10 26.90 -15.30
CA GLY A 213 3.65 27.90 -16.25
C GLY A 213 2.41 28.65 -15.75
N CYS A 214 1.38 27.97 -15.28
CA CYS A 214 0.22 28.62 -14.68
C CYS A 214 0.59 29.54 -13.50
N LEU A 215 1.61 29.17 -12.71
CA LEU A 215 2.11 29.98 -11.60
C LEU A 215 2.73 31.31 -12.05
N SER A 216 3.32 31.40 -13.25
CA SER A 216 3.93 32.65 -13.72
C SER A 216 2.90 33.62 -14.29
N ILE A 217 1.88 33.11 -14.98
CA ILE A 217 1.00 33.92 -15.84
C ILE A 217 -0.09 34.64 -15.05
N ASN A 218 -0.48 34.11 -13.88
CA ASN A 218 -1.50 34.70 -13.02
C ASN A 218 -2.84 35.03 -13.75
N LYS A 219 -3.07 34.44 -14.92
CA LYS A 219 -4.25 34.65 -15.77
C LYS A 219 -4.80 33.30 -16.20
N ASP A 220 -6.12 33.17 -16.05
CA ASP A 220 -6.98 32.05 -16.42
C ASP A 220 -6.83 30.74 -15.61
N ASN A 221 -7.53 30.71 -14.47
CA ASN A 221 -7.79 29.50 -13.68
C ASN A 221 -8.69 28.48 -14.40
N LYS A 222 -9.33 28.83 -15.52
CA LYS A 222 -10.35 28.00 -16.19
C LYS A 222 -9.81 26.63 -16.63
N LEU A 223 -8.61 26.61 -17.19
CA LEU A 223 -8.00 25.38 -17.69
C LEU A 223 -7.55 24.47 -16.53
N SER A 224 -6.95 25.05 -15.50
CA SER A 224 -6.59 24.34 -14.29
C SER A 224 -7.83 23.81 -13.53
N ASN A 225 -8.94 24.55 -13.54
CA ASN A 225 -10.24 24.07 -13.05
C ASN A 225 -10.75 22.89 -13.89
N PHE A 226 -10.60 22.95 -15.21
CA PHE A 226 -10.99 21.86 -16.10
C PHE A 226 -10.17 20.59 -15.87
N PHE A 227 -8.86 20.71 -15.62
CA PHE A 227 -7.97 19.58 -15.29
C PHE A 227 -8.16 19.04 -13.87
N LEU A 228 -8.46 19.89 -12.89
CA LEU A 228 -8.82 19.43 -11.54
C LEU A 228 -10.17 18.70 -11.53
N HIS A 229 -11.09 19.15 -12.39
CA HIS A 229 -12.35 18.49 -12.72
C HIS A 229 -13.18 18.02 -11.52
N LEU A 230 -13.29 18.84 -10.48
CA LEU A 230 -14.16 18.53 -9.34
C LEU A 230 -15.63 18.48 -9.81
N ARG A 231 -16.34 17.39 -9.53
CA ARG A 231 -17.73 17.23 -9.94
C ARG A 231 -18.52 16.30 -9.04
N GLU A 232 -19.84 16.40 -9.07
CA GLU A 232 -20.70 15.36 -8.51
C GLU A 232 -20.65 14.07 -9.34
N LYS A 233 -20.85 12.94 -8.66
CA LYS A 233 -21.00 11.61 -9.27
C LYS A 233 -22.28 11.52 -10.11
N ASP A 234 -23.27 12.38 -9.84
CA ASP A 234 -24.40 12.57 -10.75
C ASP A 234 -23.94 13.36 -11.98
N TYR A 235 -24.05 12.73 -13.15
CA TYR A 235 -23.66 13.32 -14.43
C TYR A 235 -24.69 14.29 -15.02
N SER A 236 -25.80 14.52 -14.32
CA SER A 236 -26.79 15.53 -14.68
C SER A 236 -26.21 16.95 -14.56
N ASN A 237 -25.29 17.15 -13.62
CA ASN A 237 -24.64 18.43 -13.35
C ASN A 237 -23.27 18.53 -14.06
N ARG A 238 -22.90 19.77 -14.41
CA ARG A 238 -21.55 20.09 -14.91
C ARG A 238 -20.53 19.96 -13.78
N TYR A 239 -19.24 19.95 -14.14
CA TYR A 239 -18.17 20.08 -13.15
C TYR A 239 -18.13 21.51 -12.60
N GLU A 240 -17.51 21.66 -11.43
CA GLU A 240 -17.36 22.94 -10.73
C GLU A 240 -16.35 23.83 -11.47
N LEU A 241 -16.86 24.87 -12.13
CA LEU A 241 -16.07 25.77 -12.98
C LEU A 241 -15.00 26.56 -12.22
N ASN A 242 -15.18 26.74 -10.91
CA ASN A 242 -14.28 27.47 -10.01
C ASN A 242 -13.74 26.55 -8.88
N CYS A 243 -13.52 25.27 -9.17
CA CYS A 243 -13.13 24.30 -8.15
C CYS A 243 -11.79 24.59 -7.45
N LEU A 244 -10.88 25.33 -8.08
CA LEU A 244 -9.64 25.79 -7.43
C LEU A 244 -9.92 26.72 -6.26
N ASP A 245 -10.96 27.57 -6.31
CA ASP A 245 -11.30 28.45 -5.19
C ASP A 245 -11.73 27.67 -3.94
N LEU A 246 -12.25 26.45 -4.12
CA LEU A 246 -12.62 25.54 -3.03
C LEU A 246 -11.40 24.94 -2.32
N LEU A 247 -10.18 25.20 -2.81
CA LEU A 247 -8.96 24.91 -2.07
C LEU A 247 -8.69 25.93 -0.96
N LYS A 248 -9.46 27.02 -0.85
CA LYS A 248 -9.33 27.99 0.26
C LYS A 248 -9.79 27.41 1.59
N GLU A 249 -9.28 28.01 2.66
CA GLU A 249 -9.83 27.84 4.00
C GLU A 249 -11.16 28.59 4.11
N ASP A 250 -12.15 27.93 4.68
CA ASP A 250 -13.40 28.56 5.07
C ASP A 250 -13.33 29.20 6.47
N ALA A 251 -14.45 29.74 6.93
CA ALA A 251 -14.55 30.35 8.26
C ALA A 251 -14.27 29.39 9.43
N SER A 252 -14.28 28.07 9.20
CA SER A 252 -13.93 27.03 10.18
C SER A 252 -12.45 26.61 10.12
N ASN A 253 -11.62 27.32 9.34
CA ASN A 253 -10.22 26.97 9.06
C ASN A 253 -10.06 25.56 8.46
N ASP A 254 -11.06 25.09 7.70
CA ASP A 254 -10.99 23.82 6.97
C ASP A 254 -11.08 24.06 5.47
N ILE A 255 -10.62 23.09 4.68
CA ILE A 255 -10.59 23.23 3.21
C ILE A 255 -11.95 22.86 2.64
N GLU A 256 -12.59 23.77 1.91
CA GLU A 256 -13.96 23.59 1.38
C GLU A 256 -14.10 22.33 0.52
N ILE A 257 -13.11 22.05 -0.32
CA ILE A 257 -13.07 20.84 -1.16
C ILE A 257 -13.14 19.56 -0.32
N GLY A 258 -12.57 19.58 0.88
CA GLY A 258 -12.58 18.47 1.83
C GLY A 258 -13.99 18.08 2.24
N LYS A 259 -14.83 19.09 2.55
CA LYS A 259 -16.23 18.88 2.95
C LYS A 259 -17.05 18.26 1.83
N LEU A 260 -16.81 18.67 0.58
CA LEU A 260 -17.46 18.07 -0.58
C LEU A 260 -17.04 16.61 -0.78
N LEU A 261 -15.76 16.31 -0.64
CA LEU A 261 -15.24 14.94 -0.75
C LEU A 261 -15.73 14.05 0.40
N ASP A 262 -15.83 14.59 1.62
CA ASP A 262 -16.37 13.88 2.79
C ASP A 262 -17.83 13.43 2.61
N SER A 263 -18.62 14.16 1.82
CA SER A 263 -19.98 13.74 1.44
C SER A 263 -20.03 12.46 0.60
N ASN A 264 -18.90 12.03 0.04
CA ASN A 264 -18.76 10.92 -0.92
C ASN A 264 -19.65 11.07 -2.19
N LYS A 265 -20.20 12.26 -2.44
CA LYS A 265 -20.97 12.56 -3.65
C LYS A 265 -20.11 13.12 -4.78
N TYR A 266 -18.88 13.54 -4.48
CA TYR A 266 -18.00 14.20 -5.43
C TYR A 266 -16.86 13.27 -5.91
N TYR A 267 -16.33 13.62 -7.08
CA TYR A 267 -15.11 13.10 -7.68
C TYR A 267 -14.17 14.28 -7.96
N ILE A 268 -12.87 14.02 -7.86
CA ILE A 268 -11.80 14.96 -8.20
C ILE A 268 -10.72 14.22 -8.97
N ASN A 269 -10.06 14.91 -9.90
CA ASN A 269 -8.84 14.39 -10.51
C ASN A 269 -7.70 14.48 -9.49
N ASP A 270 -7.44 13.37 -8.80
CA ASP A 270 -6.45 13.26 -7.73
C ASP A 270 -5.02 13.31 -8.24
N PHE A 271 -4.79 12.92 -9.50
CA PHE A 271 -3.51 13.08 -10.16
C PHE A 271 -3.14 14.56 -10.30
N PHE A 272 -4.03 15.38 -10.84
CA PHE A 272 -3.78 16.81 -11.01
C PHE A 272 -3.70 17.53 -9.66
N LEU A 273 -4.59 17.19 -8.71
CA LEU A 273 -4.52 17.73 -7.34
C LEU A 273 -3.17 17.43 -6.67
N PHE A 274 -2.63 16.23 -6.84
CA PHE A 274 -1.33 15.86 -6.32
C PHE A 274 -0.21 16.74 -6.89
N TYR A 275 -0.22 17.01 -8.20
CA TYR A 275 0.78 17.88 -8.82
C TYR A 275 0.59 19.36 -8.45
N LEU A 276 -0.63 19.84 -8.27
CA LEU A 276 -0.89 21.20 -7.73
C LEU A 276 -0.26 21.36 -6.34
N HIS A 277 -0.42 20.35 -5.49
CA HIS A 277 0.26 20.30 -4.20
C HIS A 277 1.79 20.19 -4.38
N GLN A 278 2.30 19.25 -5.17
CA GLN A 278 3.74 19.02 -5.29
C GLN A 278 4.51 20.23 -5.85
N CYS A 279 3.93 20.97 -6.80
CA CYS A 279 4.55 22.16 -7.41
C CYS A 279 4.42 23.43 -6.55
N GLY A 280 3.77 23.35 -5.38
CA GLY A 280 3.56 24.50 -4.50
C GLY A 280 2.51 25.50 -4.99
N TYR A 281 1.67 25.12 -5.97
CA TYR A 281 0.62 25.99 -6.50
C TYR A 281 -0.32 26.45 -5.39
N VAL A 282 -0.75 25.50 -4.57
CA VAL A 282 -1.68 25.73 -3.45
C VAL A 282 -1.09 26.75 -2.45
N ASN A 283 0.19 26.59 -2.09
CA ASN A 283 0.86 27.48 -1.15
C ASN A 283 1.01 28.90 -1.68
N LYS A 284 1.25 29.08 -2.98
CA LYS A 284 1.42 30.40 -3.59
C LYS A 284 0.13 31.22 -3.62
N TYR A 285 -1.02 30.56 -3.77
CA TYR A 285 -2.29 31.25 -4.03
C TYR A 285 -3.24 31.33 -2.84
N TYR A 286 -3.26 30.33 -1.96
CA TYR A 286 -4.25 30.25 -0.89
C TYR A 286 -3.69 30.53 0.50
N TYR A 287 -2.35 30.56 0.67
CA TYR A 287 -1.65 30.88 1.91
C TYR A 287 -2.36 30.36 3.17
N TYR A 288 -2.33 29.04 3.37
CA TYR A 288 -2.93 28.44 4.56
C TYR A 288 -2.32 28.99 5.83
N LYS A 289 -3.18 29.31 6.80
CA LYS A 289 -2.75 29.79 8.13
C LYS A 289 -2.15 28.65 8.95
N ASP A 290 -2.67 27.43 8.73
CA ASP A 290 -2.20 26.20 9.38
C ASP A 290 -1.52 25.28 8.36
N ASP A 291 -0.23 24.98 8.58
CA ASP A 291 0.54 23.98 7.84
C ASP A 291 -0.15 22.61 7.75
N ASN A 292 -1.05 22.30 8.70
CA ASN A 292 -1.82 21.06 8.66
C ASN A 292 -2.85 21.03 7.52
N ASN A 293 -3.40 22.16 7.10
CA ASN A 293 -4.33 22.22 5.97
C ASN A 293 -3.62 21.83 4.67
N TYR A 294 -2.38 22.28 4.48
CA TYR A 294 -1.57 21.81 3.35
C TYR A 294 -1.44 20.27 3.32
N LYS A 295 -1.23 19.66 4.49
CA LYS A 295 -1.14 18.20 4.64
C LYS A 295 -2.49 17.50 4.44
N LYS A 296 -3.62 18.15 4.76
CA LYS A 296 -4.97 17.58 4.51
C LYS A 296 -5.22 17.30 3.03
N ILE A 297 -4.59 18.02 2.10
CA ILE A 297 -4.72 17.69 0.67
C ILE A 297 -4.24 16.27 0.37
N ILE A 298 -3.10 15.87 0.95
CA ILE A 298 -2.60 14.50 0.85
C ILE A 298 -3.57 13.51 1.53
N SER A 299 -4.19 13.91 2.64
CA SER A 299 -5.18 13.08 3.33
C SER A 299 -6.42 12.82 2.45
N TYR A 300 -6.90 13.85 1.73
CA TYR A 300 -7.99 13.72 0.77
C TYR A 300 -7.62 12.84 -0.42
N ILE A 301 -6.41 12.98 -0.98
CA ILE A 301 -5.94 12.11 -2.07
C ILE A 301 -5.87 10.65 -1.62
N LEU A 302 -5.36 10.37 -0.41
CA LEU A 302 -5.32 9.01 0.12
C LEU A 302 -6.72 8.43 0.31
N LYS A 303 -7.65 9.20 0.89
CA LYS A 303 -8.99 8.74 1.24
C LYS A 303 -9.92 8.61 0.02
N TYR A 304 -9.85 9.55 -0.92
CA TYR A 304 -10.83 9.69 -2.02
C TYR A 304 -10.26 9.52 -3.41
N GLY A 305 -8.93 9.63 -3.57
CA GLY A 305 -8.28 9.46 -4.87
C GLY A 305 -8.52 8.06 -5.45
N LYS A 306 -8.40 7.95 -6.78
CA LYS A 306 -8.50 6.68 -7.50
C LYS A 306 -7.17 6.26 -8.13
N ASN A 307 -6.24 7.19 -8.34
CA ASN A 307 -4.98 6.92 -9.01
C ASN A 307 -4.03 6.14 -8.08
N PHE A 308 -3.83 4.86 -8.40
CA PHE A 308 -3.00 3.95 -7.63
C PHE A 308 -1.51 4.31 -7.65
N GLU A 309 -1.01 4.88 -8.75
CA GLU A 309 0.39 5.29 -8.85
C GLU A 309 0.70 6.46 -7.93
N ILE A 310 -0.21 7.44 -7.88
CA ILE A 310 -0.12 8.58 -6.97
C ILE A 310 -0.21 8.11 -5.52
N LYS A 311 -1.17 7.25 -5.18
CA LYS A 311 -1.28 6.64 -3.85
C LYS A 311 -0.01 5.90 -3.46
N LYS A 312 0.60 5.15 -4.38
CA LYS A 312 1.88 4.47 -4.18
C LYS A 312 3.02 5.45 -3.92
N LYS A 313 3.11 6.53 -4.70
CA LYS A 313 4.11 7.61 -4.54
C LYS A 313 3.96 8.28 -3.17
N ILE A 314 2.73 8.59 -2.77
CA ILE A 314 2.42 9.15 -1.44
C ILE A 314 2.83 8.18 -0.34
N CYS A 315 2.41 6.91 -0.39
CA CYS A 315 2.77 5.92 0.63
C CYS A 315 4.28 5.72 0.79
N LYS A 316 5.03 5.71 -0.33
CA LYS A 316 6.50 5.65 -0.30
C LYS A 316 7.11 6.88 0.38
N ASN A 317 6.66 8.08 0.01
CA ASN A 317 7.15 9.32 0.61
C ASN A 317 6.83 9.37 2.12
N LEU A 318 5.62 8.98 2.50
CA LEU A 318 5.23 8.88 3.91
C LEU A 318 6.12 7.93 4.68
N LEU A 319 6.50 6.78 4.11
CA LEU A 319 7.43 5.87 4.75
C LEU A 319 8.83 6.49 4.89
N ILE A 320 9.36 7.10 3.84
CA ILE A 320 10.71 7.70 3.82
C ILE A 320 10.84 8.76 4.93
N PHE A 321 9.86 9.64 5.08
CA PHE A 321 9.92 10.77 6.02
C PHE A 321 9.40 10.45 7.43
N SER A 322 8.96 9.21 7.67
CA SER A 322 8.28 8.82 8.91
C SER A 322 9.14 8.89 10.16
N ASN A 323 10.46 8.73 10.03
CA ASN A 323 11.37 8.80 11.18
C ASN A 323 11.70 10.23 11.61
N ASP A 324 11.81 11.15 10.64
CA ASP A 324 12.33 12.50 10.87
C ASP A 324 11.24 13.50 11.26
N TYR A 325 9.99 13.26 10.85
CA TYR A 325 8.91 14.26 10.97
C TYR A 325 7.63 13.75 11.62
N LYS A 326 7.74 12.92 12.67
CA LYS A 326 6.62 12.20 13.32
C LYS A 326 5.39 13.08 13.60
N ASN A 327 5.55 14.24 14.24
CA ASN A 327 4.43 15.11 14.62
C ASN A 327 3.68 15.68 13.40
N LYS A 328 4.29 15.71 12.22
CA LYS A 328 3.62 16.18 11.00
C LYS A 328 2.56 15.19 10.49
N TYR A 329 2.50 13.97 11.02
CA TYR A 329 1.58 12.93 10.56
C TYR A 329 0.21 12.97 11.23
N ILE A 330 0.02 13.73 12.33
CA ILE A 330 -1.25 13.85 13.05
C ILE A 330 -2.45 14.11 12.11
N PRO A 331 -2.42 15.08 11.17
CA PRO A 331 -3.55 15.33 10.27
C PRO A 331 -3.77 14.21 9.22
N LEU A 332 -2.81 13.30 9.05
CA LEU A 332 -2.84 12.22 8.06
C LEU A 332 -3.33 10.90 8.64
N VAL A 333 -3.21 10.68 9.96
CA VAL A 333 -3.46 9.35 10.57
C VAL A 333 -4.83 8.80 10.22
N ASN A 334 -5.88 9.61 10.30
CA ASN A 334 -7.24 9.17 9.97
C ASN A 334 -7.32 8.67 8.52
N SER A 335 -6.75 9.43 7.57
CA SER A 335 -6.71 9.01 6.16
C SER A 335 -5.89 7.74 5.95
N MET A 336 -4.82 7.52 6.72
CA MET A 336 -4.03 6.28 6.66
C MET A 336 -4.83 5.06 7.13
N ILE A 337 -5.62 5.21 8.20
CA ILE A 337 -6.47 4.12 8.71
C ILE A 337 -7.63 3.84 7.75
N CYS A 338 -8.30 4.87 7.25
CA CYS A 338 -9.30 4.72 6.20
C CYS A 338 -8.68 4.02 4.97
N PHE A 339 -7.50 4.47 4.52
CA PHE A 339 -6.83 3.89 3.36
C PHE A 339 -6.49 2.40 3.56
N LEU A 340 -5.96 2.02 4.73
CA LEU A 340 -5.75 0.62 5.08
C LEU A 340 -7.06 -0.20 5.03
N SER A 341 -8.16 0.35 5.55
CA SER A 341 -9.45 -0.33 5.57
C SER A 341 -10.05 -0.55 4.17
N PHE A 342 -9.80 0.35 3.22
CA PHE A 342 -10.33 0.24 1.86
C PHE A 342 -9.41 -0.51 0.88
N ASN A 343 -8.12 -0.66 1.19
CA ASN A 343 -7.12 -1.24 0.29
C ASN A 343 -6.39 -2.43 0.94
N TYR A 344 -7.05 -3.16 1.84
CA TYR A 344 -6.45 -4.27 2.58
C TYR A 344 -5.95 -5.43 1.70
N TYR A 345 -6.51 -5.58 0.49
CA TYR A 345 -6.13 -6.59 -0.49
C TYR A 345 -4.78 -6.26 -1.17
N GLU A 346 -4.37 -5.00 -1.18
CA GLU A 346 -3.10 -4.57 -1.75
C GLU A 346 -1.96 -4.67 -0.72
N LYS A 347 -1.32 -5.84 -0.67
CA LYS A 347 -0.24 -6.14 0.30
C LYS A 347 0.80 -5.02 0.42
N ASN A 348 1.27 -4.49 -0.70
CA ASN A 348 2.30 -3.45 -0.71
C ASN A 348 1.85 -2.17 0.01
N PHE A 349 0.59 -1.76 -0.19
CA PHE A 349 0.03 -0.59 0.50
C PHE A 349 -0.11 -0.83 2.00
N CYS A 350 -0.58 -2.01 2.39
CA CYS A 350 -0.63 -2.41 3.80
C CYS A 350 0.75 -2.30 4.45
N LEU A 351 1.79 -2.83 3.80
CA LEU A 351 3.15 -2.80 4.31
C LEU A 351 3.73 -1.38 4.41
N PHE A 352 3.47 -0.50 3.43
CA PHE A 352 3.91 0.89 3.49
C PHE A 352 3.28 1.64 4.66
N ILE A 353 1.95 1.56 4.81
CA ILE A 353 1.27 2.29 5.87
C ILE A 353 1.59 1.70 7.23
N LEU A 354 1.55 0.37 7.42
CA LEU A 354 1.89 -0.23 8.71
C LEU A 354 3.33 0.10 9.12
N SER A 355 4.28 0.08 8.19
CA SER A 355 5.66 0.51 8.48
C SER A 355 5.75 1.99 8.86
N THR A 356 4.98 2.85 8.19
CA THR A 356 4.87 4.27 8.54
C THR A 356 4.32 4.44 9.95
N LEU A 357 3.23 3.74 10.29
CA LEU A 357 2.59 3.78 11.61
C LEU A 357 3.55 3.32 12.72
N ILE A 358 4.32 2.26 12.50
CA ILE A 358 5.35 1.80 13.46
C ILE A 358 6.38 2.91 13.74
N ASN A 359 6.86 3.58 12.68
CA ASN A 359 7.89 4.60 12.82
C ASN A 359 7.36 5.85 13.55
N ILE A 360 6.19 6.35 13.17
CA ILE A 360 5.63 7.57 13.75
C ILE A 360 5.14 7.39 15.18
N THR A 361 4.72 6.19 15.57
CA THR A 361 4.29 5.88 16.96
C THR A 361 5.44 5.66 17.93
N ASN A 362 6.67 5.49 17.43
CA ASN A 362 7.83 5.31 18.28
C ASN A 362 8.11 6.60 19.07
N ASN A 363 8.01 6.53 20.40
CA ASN A 363 8.17 7.66 21.34
C ASN A 363 7.25 8.86 21.05
N ASN A 364 6.03 8.61 20.56
CA ASN A 364 5.02 9.65 20.33
C ASN A 364 3.67 9.23 20.91
N ASP A 365 3.34 9.69 22.11
CA ASP A 365 2.14 9.25 22.83
C ASP A 365 0.85 9.83 22.22
N GLU A 366 0.90 11.05 21.67
CA GLU A 366 -0.23 11.67 20.98
C GLU A 366 -0.71 10.82 19.79
N LEU A 367 0.21 10.36 18.95
CA LEU A 367 -0.13 9.51 17.81
C LEU A 367 -0.60 8.11 18.23
N LYS A 368 -0.06 7.55 19.32
CA LYS A 368 -0.56 6.28 19.86
C LYS A 368 -2.01 6.41 20.31
N ASN A 369 -2.32 7.47 21.06
CA ASN A 369 -3.68 7.73 21.56
C ASN A 369 -4.65 7.91 20.40
N ARG A 370 -4.24 8.67 19.39
CA ARG A 370 -5.05 8.88 18.19
C ARG A 370 -5.34 7.59 17.43
N LEU A 371 -4.39 6.65 17.35
CA LEU A 371 -4.61 5.36 16.71
C LEU A 371 -5.61 4.48 17.49
N ILE A 372 -5.54 4.49 18.82
CA ILE A 372 -6.48 3.76 19.68
C ILE A 372 -7.90 4.34 19.52
N GLU A 373 -8.05 5.68 19.53
CA GLU A 373 -9.33 6.36 19.26
C GLU A 373 -9.93 5.98 17.90
N LEU A 374 -9.08 5.81 16.88
CA LEU A 374 -9.48 5.38 15.54
C LEU A 374 -9.74 3.87 15.42
N ASN A 375 -9.79 3.14 16.53
CA ASN A 375 -10.06 1.69 16.59
C ASN A 375 -9.10 0.85 15.73
N ILE A 376 -7.82 1.23 15.65
CA ILE A 376 -6.79 0.50 14.88
C ILE A 376 -6.78 -1.00 15.20
N SER A 377 -7.05 -1.36 16.46
CA SER A 377 -7.08 -2.74 16.93
C SER A 377 -8.12 -3.61 16.24
N THR A 378 -9.28 -3.06 15.91
CA THR A 378 -10.30 -3.80 15.14
C THR A 378 -9.79 -4.11 13.73
N LEU A 379 -9.16 -3.13 13.07
CA LEU A 379 -8.62 -3.28 11.73
C LEU A 379 -7.43 -4.24 11.71
N CYS A 380 -6.50 -4.11 12.65
CA CYS A 380 -5.39 -5.05 12.81
C CYS A 380 -5.88 -6.48 13.03
N ASN A 381 -6.96 -6.66 13.81
CA ASN A 381 -7.52 -7.98 14.03
C ASN A 381 -8.02 -8.61 12.72
N PHE A 382 -8.77 -7.83 11.92
CA PHE A 382 -9.20 -8.24 10.58
C PHE A 382 -8.01 -8.59 9.66
N LEU A 383 -6.95 -7.76 9.65
CA LEU A 383 -5.78 -7.97 8.80
C LEU A 383 -4.99 -9.24 9.16
N ILE A 384 -4.95 -9.63 10.43
CA ILE A 384 -4.30 -10.89 10.85
C ILE A 384 -5.03 -12.11 10.29
N LEU A 385 -6.36 -12.05 10.19
CA LEU A 385 -7.17 -13.13 9.65
C LEU A 385 -6.91 -13.40 8.16
N LEU A 386 -6.29 -12.45 7.44
CA LEU A 386 -5.84 -12.66 6.06
C LEU A 386 -4.65 -13.64 5.95
N ASN A 387 -4.04 -14.03 7.08
CA ASN A 387 -2.92 -14.98 7.18
C ASN A 387 -1.64 -14.58 6.39
N ASP A 388 -1.45 -13.30 6.07
CA ASP A 388 -0.19 -12.81 5.49
C ASP A 388 0.86 -12.57 6.59
N ILE A 389 1.99 -13.27 6.47
CA ILE A 389 3.06 -13.26 7.49
C ILE A 389 3.72 -11.88 7.61
N ASP A 390 3.92 -11.16 6.51
CA ASP A 390 4.59 -9.86 6.52
C ASP A 390 3.70 -8.79 7.16
N ILE A 391 2.41 -8.79 6.82
CA ILE A 391 1.41 -7.91 7.44
C ILE A 391 1.30 -8.21 8.93
N THR A 392 1.17 -9.50 9.30
CA THR A 392 1.07 -9.92 10.70
C THR A 392 2.31 -9.49 11.50
N ASN A 393 3.51 -9.65 10.93
CA ASN A 393 4.75 -9.21 11.56
C ASN A 393 4.77 -7.69 11.79
N LYS A 394 4.31 -6.88 10.83
CA LYS A 394 4.19 -5.42 11.00
C LYS A 394 3.17 -5.04 12.07
N ILE A 395 2.04 -5.75 12.15
CA ILE A 395 1.05 -5.54 13.21
C ILE A 395 1.66 -5.84 14.58
N ILE A 396 2.37 -6.98 14.73
CA ILE A 396 3.07 -7.31 15.98
C ILE A 396 4.07 -6.20 16.35
N LEU A 397 4.86 -5.70 15.40
CA LEU A 397 5.80 -4.59 15.65
C LEU A 397 5.09 -3.30 16.08
N LEU A 398 3.92 -2.99 15.50
CA LEU A 398 3.12 -1.83 15.89
C LEU A 398 2.65 -1.96 17.36
N TYR A 399 2.25 -3.15 17.79
CA TYR A 399 1.82 -3.40 19.17
C TYR A 399 2.94 -3.40 20.21
N ILE A 400 4.21 -3.51 19.81
CA ILE A 400 5.33 -3.18 20.72
C ILE A 400 5.24 -1.69 21.15
N ASN A 401 4.77 -0.81 20.27
CA ASN A 401 4.57 0.61 20.59
C ASN A 401 3.22 0.86 21.29
N LEU A 402 2.16 0.15 20.89
CA LEU A 402 0.78 0.33 21.35
C LEU A 402 0.37 -0.55 22.55
N CYS A 403 1.32 -1.15 23.28
CA CYS A 403 1.02 -1.86 24.53
C CYS A 403 1.88 -1.36 25.69
N LYS A 404 2.21 -0.06 25.74
CA LYS A 404 3.05 0.48 26.81
C LYS A 404 2.26 0.92 28.05
N GLU A 405 1.01 1.36 27.87
CA GLU A 405 0.14 1.88 28.93
C GLU A 405 -1.09 0.99 29.13
N GLN A 406 -1.71 1.09 30.32
CA GLN A 406 -2.79 0.18 30.73
C GLN A 406 -3.98 0.21 29.77
N TYR A 407 -4.54 1.38 29.42
CA TYR A 407 -5.71 1.44 28.54
C TYR A 407 -5.40 0.93 27.12
N MET A 408 -4.15 1.05 26.64
CA MET A 408 -3.77 0.48 25.34
C MET A 408 -3.74 -1.05 25.39
N CYS A 409 -3.25 -1.63 26.51
CA CYS A 409 -3.35 -3.06 26.76
C CYS A 409 -4.81 -3.52 26.87
N GLU A 410 -5.67 -2.72 27.51
CA GLU A 410 -7.11 -3.01 27.61
C GLU A 410 -7.77 -3.03 26.22
N ASP A 411 -7.47 -2.06 25.35
CA ASP A 411 -7.97 -2.06 23.96
C ASP A 411 -7.48 -3.29 23.18
N PHE A 412 -6.18 -3.62 23.26
CA PHE A 412 -5.61 -4.82 22.64
C PHE A 412 -6.34 -6.11 23.06
N ILE A 413 -6.65 -6.24 24.34
CA ILE A 413 -7.34 -7.43 24.88
C ILE A 413 -8.82 -7.44 24.49
N ASN A 414 -9.52 -6.31 24.66
CA ASN A 414 -10.96 -6.20 24.41
C ASN A 414 -11.31 -6.40 22.93
N LYS A 415 -10.39 -6.10 22.02
CA LYS A 415 -10.55 -6.34 20.57
C LYS A 415 -10.12 -7.74 20.11
N GLY A 416 -9.70 -8.61 21.03
CA GLY A 416 -9.39 -10.02 20.76
C GLY A 416 -7.99 -10.30 20.22
N LEU A 417 -7.12 -9.29 20.07
CA LEU A 417 -5.79 -9.47 19.49
C LEU A 417 -4.87 -10.37 20.33
N LEU A 418 -5.02 -10.35 21.66
CA LEU A 418 -4.26 -11.23 22.56
C LEU A 418 -4.43 -12.71 22.18
N ILE A 419 -5.64 -13.12 21.82
CA ILE A 419 -5.94 -14.52 21.48
C ILE A 419 -5.22 -14.90 20.19
N HIS A 420 -5.30 -14.04 19.15
CA HIS A 420 -4.60 -14.27 17.90
C HIS A 420 -3.08 -14.30 18.07
N PHE A 421 -2.52 -13.41 18.89
CA PHE A 421 -1.08 -13.37 19.14
C PHE A 421 -0.61 -14.63 19.89
N LEU A 422 -1.40 -15.12 20.84
CA LEU A 422 -1.11 -16.38 21.52
C LEU A 422 -1.21 -17.57 20.56
N ASP A 423 -2.25 -17.66 19.72
CA ASP A 423 -2.35 -18.72 18.70
C ASP A 423 -1.13 -18.71 17.75
N ILE A 424 -0.73 -17.54 17.26
CA ILE A 424 0.50 -17.38 16.45
C ILE A 424 1.73 -17.86 17.21
N LEU A 425 1.89 -17.46 18.48
CA LEU A 425 3.01 -17.85 19.33
C LEU A 425 3.09 -19.38 19.49
N PHE A 426 1.98 -20.02 19.87
CA PHE A 426 1.90 -21.48 20.05
C PHE A 426 2.02 -22.25 18.73
N ARG A 427 1.66 -21.64 17.60
CA ARG A 427 1.85 -22.25 16.27
C ARG A 427 3.30 -22.17 15.80
N TYR A 428 4.02 -21.09 16.12
CA TYR A 428 5.32 -20.79 15.50
C TYR A 428 6.54 -21.04 16.39
N TYR A 429 6.40 -21.20 17.70
CA TYR A 429 7.55 -21.25 18.61
C TYR A 429 8.61 -22.33 18.28
N TYR A 430 8.19 -23.47 17.72
CA TYR A 430 9.07 -24.58 17.35
C TYR A 430 9.65 -24.47 15.93
N ILE A 431 9.13 -23.56 15.11
CA ILE A 431 9.56 -23.39 13.72
C ILE A 431 10.84 -22.55 13.67
N ASP A 432 11.90 -23.12 13.10
CA ASP A 432 13.21 -22.48 13.03
C ASP A 432 13.36 -21.62 11.75
N LEU A 433 12.52 -20.60 11.65
CA LEU A 433 12.61 -19.57 10.61
C LEU A 433 12.77 -18.21 11.29
N TYR A 434 13.76 -17.43 10.84
CA TYR A 434 14.12 -16.13 11.44
C TYR A 434 12.91 -15.23 11.69
N ILE A 435 12.07 -15.00 10.66
CA ILE A 435 10.89 -14.13 10.78
C ILE A 435 9.91 -14.66 11.83
N LYS A 436 9.65 -15.97 11.85
CA LYS A 436 8.69 -16.58 12.78
C LYS A 436 9.21 -16.55 14.22
N LYS A 437 10.50 -16.84 14.43
CA LYS A 437 11.15 -16.70 15.75
C LYS A 437 11.11 -15.26 16.24
N GLN A 438 11.40 -14.29 15.36
CA GLN A 438 11.34 -12.87 15.69
C GLN A 438 9.92 -12.42 16.05
N MET A 439 8.89 -12.90 15.35
CA MET A 439 7.49 -12.69 15.71
C MET A 439 7.18 -13.23 17.11
N CYS A 440 7.61 -14.45 17.43
CA CYS A 440 7.41 -15.04 18.76
C CYS A 440 8.07 -14.21 19.88
N ILE A 441 9.31 -13.75 19.67
CA ILE A 441 10.03 -12.88 20.64
C ILE A 441 9.27 -11.58 20.85
N ASN A 442 8.79 -10.95 19.77
CA ASN A 442 8.05 -9.71 19.83
C ASN A 442 6.69 -9.89 20.55
N ILE A 443 5.98 -11.00 20.28
CA ILE A 443 4.73 -11.33 20.99
C ILE A 443 4.99 -11.50 22.49
N LEU A 444 6.05 -12.22 22.88
CA LEU A 444 6.42 -12.37 24.29
C LEU A 444 6.73 -11.01 24.93
N CYS A 445 7.38 -10.09 24.22
CA CYS A 445 7.60 -8.72 24.70
C CYS A 445 6.27 -8.02 25.03
N ILE A 446 5.30 -8.10 24.12
CA ILE A 446 3.96 -7.49 24.27
C ILE A 446 3.21 -8.11 25.46
N ILE A 447 3.24 -9.43 25.60
CA ILE A 447 2.67 -10.12 26.76
C ILE A 447 3.35 -9.65 28.06
N GLY A 448 4.67 -9.44 28.02
CA GLY A 448 5.42 -8.86 29.14
C GLY A 448 4.88 -7.50 29.55
N HIS A 449 4.50 -6.63 28.60
CA HIS A 449 3.87 -5.36 28.94
C HIS A 449 2.47 -5.54 29.56
N ILE A 450 1.67 -6.49 29.06
CA ILE A 450 0.35 -6.81 29.62
C ILE A 450 0.48 -7.29 31.08
N PHE A 451 1.54 -8.03 31.41
CA PHE A 451 1.81 -8.49 32.78
C PHE A 451 2.12 -7.40 33.79
N ASN A 452 2.40 -6.16 33.36
CA ASN A 452 2.42 -5.03 34.29
C ASN A 452 1.04 -4.82 34.96
N CYS A 453 -0.04 -5.29 34.33
CA CYS A 453 -1.39 -5.26 34.88
C CYS A 453 -1.72 -6.60 35.56
N LYS A 454 -1.72 -6.62 36.89
CA LYS A 454 -1.95 -7.84 37.71
C LYS A 454 -3.24 -8.61 37.37
N LYS A 455 -4.31 -7.92 36.97
CA LYS A 455 -5.58 -8.54 36.54
C LYS A 455 -5.37 -9.53 35.38
N TYR A 456 -4.63 -9.12 34.37
CA TYR A 456 -4.41 -9.91 33.15
C TYR A 456 -3.33 -10.98 33.33
N TYR A 457 -2.38 -10.74 34.22
CA TYR A 457 -1.38 -11.75 34.62
C TYR A 457 -2.04 -13.05 35.09
N ILE A 458 -3.00 -12.97 36.02
CA ILE A 458 -3.68 -14.16 36.57
C ILE A 458 -4.49 -14.86 35.48
N PHE A 459 -5.22 -14.09 34.67
CA PHE A 459 -6.01 -14.61 33.56
C PHE A 459 -5.15 -15.42 32.58
N ILE A 460 -4.10 -14.83 32.02
CA ILE A 460 -3.28 -15.47 30.99
C ILE A 460 -2.64 -16.76 31.52
N LEU A 461 -2.10 -16.76 32.75
CA LEU A 461 -1.43 -17.93 33.31
C LEU A 461 -2.39 -19.09 33.63
N ASN A 462 -3.66 -18.79 33.92
CA ASN A 462 -4.66 -19.83 34.17
C ASN A 462 -5.16 -20.48 32.88
N TYR A 463 -5.28 -19.72 31.79
CA TYR A 463 -5.83 -20.20 30.52
C TYR A 463 -4.77 -20.73 29.55
N TYR A 464 -3.55 -20.21 29.58
CA TYR A 464 -2.47 -20.58 28.66
C TYR A 464 -1.35 -21.35 29.36
N ASN A 465 -1.71 -22.55 29.80
CA ASN A 465 -0.77 -23.51 30.39
C ASN A 465 0.37 -23.81 29.41
N GLY A 466 1.62 -23.65 29.84
CA GLY A 466 2.79 -23.91 29.00
C GLY A 466 3.50 -22.66 28.45
N LEU A 467 2.93 -21.46 28.62
CA LEU A 467 3.54 -20.20 28.13
C LEU A 467 4.99 -20.01 28.61
N LEU A 468 5.26 -20.33 29.89
CA LEU A 468 6.62 -20.23 30.45
C LEU A 468 7.59 -21.22 29.78
N GLN A 469 7.19 -22.48 29.62
CA GLN A 469 8.00 -23.53 29.02
C GLN A 469 8.34 -23.18 27.56
N LEU A 470 7.35 -22.68 26.83
CA LEU A 470 7.52 -22.21 25.45
C LEU A 470 8.49 -21.03 25.38
N ALA A 471 8.38 -20.05 26.28
CA ALA A 471 9.29 -18.91 26.32
C ALA A 471 10.74 -19.33 26.65
N ILE A 472 10.91 -20.29 27.58
CA ILE A 472 12.22 -20.88 27.89
C ILE A 472 12.81 -21.57 26.65
N TYR A 473 12.00 -22.34 25.92
CA TYR A 473 12.42 -22.99 24.68
C TYR A 473 12.85 -21.98 23.61
N ILE A 474 12.09 -20.89 23.42
CA ILE A 474 12.48 -19.83 22.47
C ILE A 474 13.82 -19.21 22.87
N TYR A 475 14.04 -18.94 24.16
CA TYR A 475 15.32 -18.40 24.62
C TYR A 475 16.50 -19.34 24.38
N GLN A 476 16.29 -20.64 24.59
CA GLN A 476 17.31 -21.68 24.39
C GLN A 476 17.66 -21.92 22.92
N THR A 477 16.69 -21.72 22.03
CA THR A 477 16.84 -21.98 20.58
C THR A 477 17.21 -20.75 19.76
N THR A 478 17.43 -19.61 20.41
CA THR A 478 17.84 -18.37 19.75
C THR A 478 19.25 -17.98 20.19
N ASP A 479 19.99 -17.25 19.37
CA ASP A 479 21.31 -16.72 19.68
C ASP A 479 21.29 -15.18 19.86
N PHE A 480 22.38 -14.64 20.41
CA PHE A 480 22.54 -13.21 20.68
C PHE A 480 22.91 -12.37 19.46
N ILE A 481 23.34 -12.99 18.37
CA ILE A 481 23.82 -12.31 17.16
C ILE A 481 22.61 -11.95 16.28
N GLN A 482 21.70 -12.90 16.10
CA GLN A 482 20.54 -12.74 15.22
C GLN A 482 19.32 -12.17 15.93
N PHE A 483 19.14 -12.46 17.23
CA PHE A 483 17.90 -12.15 17.94
C PHE A 483 18.08 -11.16 19.09
N ASP A 484 17.10 -10.25 19.20
CA ASP A 484 17.03 -9.29 20.30
C ASP A 484 16.52 -9.95 21.58
N LYS A 485 17.42 -10.63 22.29
CA LYS A 485 17.11 -11.33 23.54
C LYS A 485 16.78 -10.39 24.72
N LEU A 486 16.98 -9.07 24.60
CA LEU A 486 16.52 -8.10 25.62
C LEU A 486 15.02 -8.21 25.87
N LYS A 487 14.25 -8.41 24.80
CA LYS A 487 12.79 -8.59 24.85
C LYS A 487 12.39 -9.83 25.65
N LEU A 488 13.14 -10.91 25.53
CA LEU A 488 12.91 -12.12 26.30
C LEU A 488 13.28 -11.92 27.78
N ILE A 489 14.39 -11.24 28.09
CA ILE A 489 14.73 -10.89 29.47
C ILE A 489 13.65 -10.01 30.10
N PHE A 490 13.15 -9.03 29.36
CA PHE A 490 12.02 -8.21 29.79
C PHE A 490 10.80 -9.09 30.09
N PHE A 491 10.39 -9.97 29.17
CA PHE A 491 9.28 -10.90 29.41
C PHE A 491 9.49 -11.74 30.67
N PHE A 492 10.66 -12.37 30.84
CA PHE A 492 10.97 -13.19 32.01
C PHE A 492 10.92 -12.40 33.31
N LYS A 493 11.38 -11.14 33.28
CA LYS A 493 11.27 -10.25 34.45
C LYS A 493 9.79 -10.05 34.80
N GLN A 494 8.96 -9.74 33.82
CA GLN A 494 7.55 -9.42 34.03
C GLN A 494 6.72 -10.64 34.49
N ILE A 495 6.85 -11.79 33.82
CA ILE A 495 6.15 -13.01 34.22
C ILE A 495 6.59 -13.52 35.61
N SER A 496 7.80 -13.17 36.04
CA SER A 496 8.32 -13.60 37.35
C SER A 496 7.80 -12.77 38.53
N GLN A 497 7.13 -11.64 38.31
CA GLN A 497 6.81 -10.69 39.39
C GLN A 497 5.98 -11.29 40.53
N HIS A 498 5.01 -12.16 40.22
CA HIS A 498 3.96 -12.55 41.18
C HIS A 498 3.91 -14.04 41.54
N SER A 499 4.81 -14.88 41.01
CA SER A 499 4.79 -16.33 41.29
C SER A 499 6.16 -16.89 41.64
N TYR A 500 6.30 -17.41 42.86
CA TYR A 500 7.53 -18.06 43.32
C TYR A 500 7.90 -19.30 42.50
N ILE A 501 6.90 -20.06 42.02
CA ILE A 501 7.12 -21.25 41.18
C ILE A 501 7.72 -20.84 39.83
N ILE A 502 7.22 -19.74 39.24
CA ILE A 502 7.75 -19.20 37.99
C ILE A 502 9.15 -18.64 38.21
N LYS A 503 9.38 -17.89 39.31
CA LYS A 503 10.72 -17.41 39.70
C LYS A 503 11.73 -18.56 39.79
N ASP A 504 11.38 -19.67 40.44
CA ASP A 504 12.27 -20.83 40.60
C ASP A 504 12.63 -21.47 39.26
N LYS A 505 11.64 -21.69 38.38
CA LYS A 505 11.87 -22.25 37.04
C LYS A 505 12.76 -21.35 36.18
N ILE A 506 12.51 -20.05 36.15
CA ILE A 506 13.33 -19.09 35.39
C ILE A 506 14.76 -19.07 35.96
N CYS A 507 14.91 -19.05 37.29
CA CYS A 507 16.21 -19.08 37.95
C CYS A 507 17.04 -20.30 37.53
N LYS A 508 16.43 -21.50 37.52
CA LYS A 508 17.11 -22.75 37.18
C LYS A 508 17.45 -22.91 35.69
N HIS A 509 16.58 -22.43 34.80
CA HIS A 509 16.73 -22.70 33.36
C HIS A 509 17.32 -21.54 32.55
N ILE A 510 17.10 -20.28 32.95
CA ILE A 510 17.51 -19.10 32.18
C ILE A 510 18.78 -18.47 32.73
N VAL A 511 18.94 -18.35 34.05
CA VAL A 511 20.11 -17.65 34.63
C VAL A 511 21.45 -18.28 34.23
N PRO A 512 21.63 -19.62 34.19
CA PRO A 512 22.90 -20.20 33.73
C PRO A 512 23.26 -19.82 32.29
N LEU A 513 22.25 -19.69 31.41
CA LEU A 513 22.43 -19.28 30.03
C LEU A 513 22.80 -17.80 29.94
N VAL A 514 22.07 -16.94 30.67
CA VAL A 514 22.37 -15.50 30.77
C VAL A 514 23.80 -15.27 31.25
N ILE A 515 24.25 -15.99 32.29
CA ILE A 515 25.63 -15.89 32.79
C ILE A 515 26.62 -16.23 31.67
N LYS A 516 26.42 -17.35 30.98
CA LYS A 516 27.27 -17.78 29.87
C LYS A 516 27.32 -16.72 28.77
N GLU A 517 26.17 -16.14 28.43
CA GLU A 517 26.06 -15.18 27.33
C GLU A 517 26.66 -13.82 27.67
N ILE A 518 26.58 -13.37 28.93
CA ILE A 518 27.30 -12.16 29.39
C ILE A 518 28.82 -12.32 29.26
N TYR A 519 29.35 -13.51 29.56
CA TYR A 519 30.78 -13.78 29.37
C TYR A 519 31.18 -13.83 27.89
N LEU A 520 30.29 -14.27 27.01
CA LEU A 520 30.56 -14.36 25.57
C LEU A 520 30.42 -13.02 24.84
N TYR A 521 29.47 -12.17 25.27
CA TYR A 521 29.14 -10.93 24.58
C TYR A 521 28.82 -9.81 25.57
N ILE A 522 29.70 -8.82 25.64
CA ILE A 522 29.55 -7.66 26.54
C ILE A 522 28.65 -6.62 25.86
N ASN A 523 27.38 -6.60 26.23
CA ASN A 523 26.42 -5.57 25.85
C ASN A 523 25.83 -4.91 27.10
N LYS A 524 25.99 -3.58 27.23
CA LYS A 524 25.59 -2.82 28.42
C LYS A 524 24.11 -3.01 28.76
N ASP A 525 23.23 -2.84 27.78
CA ASP A 525 21.78 -2.88 27.99
C ASP A 525 21.31 -4.29 28.34
N PHE A 526 21.94 -5.30 27.75
CA PHE A 526 21.66 -6.71 28.04
C PHE A 526 22.08 -7.09 29.46
N ILE A 527 23.29 -6.71 29.87
CA ILE A 527 23.77 -6.96 31.24
C ILE A 527 22.87 -6.23 32.23
N TYR A 528 22.56 -4.97 31.98
CA TYR A 528 21.71 -4.17 32.87
C TYR A 528 20.31 -4.79 33.03
N SER A 529 19.67 -5.20 31.92
CA SER A 529 18.37 -5.87 31.95
C SER A 529 18.41 -7.21 32.65
N SER A 530 19.48 -7.98 32.44
CA SER A 530 19.72 -9.26 33.10
C SER A 530 19.88 -9.12 34.62
N LEU A 531 20.60 -8.09 35.08
CA LEU A 531 20.72 -7.77 36.51
C LEU A 531 19.36 -7.38 37.11
N HIS A 532 18.49 -6.70 36.37
CA HIS A 532 17.12 -6.44 36.81
C HIS A 532 16.29 -7.72 36.94
N LEU A 533 16.39 -8.65 35.98
CA LEU A 533 15.76 -9.96 36.09
C LEU A 533 16.26 -10.69 37.35
N ILE A 534 17.58 -10.79 37.53
CA ILE A 534 18.17 -11.45 38.70
C ILE A 534 17.68 -10.78 39.99
N ASN A 535 17.60 -9.46 40.05
CA ASN A 535 17.04 -8.75 41.20
C ASN A 535 15.61 -9.21 41.55
N THR A 536 14.74 -9.35 40.55
CA THR A 536 13.37 -9.85 40.76
C THR A 536 13.35 -11.31 41.22
N LEU A 537 14.28 -12.14 40.74
CA LEU A 537 14.40 -13.54 41.16
C LEU A 537 14.89 -13.70 42.60
N THR A 538 15.73 -12.77 43.09
CA THR A 538 16.29 -12.81 44.46
C THR A 538 15.29 -12.54 45.57
N ASP A 539 14.06 -12.12 45.27
CA ASP A 539 13.02 -12.00 46.30
C ASP A 539 12.60 -13.37 46.87
N TYR A 540 13.00 -14.47 46.22
CA TYR A 540 12.77 -15.83 46.70
C TYR A 540 14.05 -16.44 47.24
N LYS A 541 14.07 -16.79 48.54
CA LYS A 541 15.28 -17.27 49.23
C LYS A 541 15.93 -18.49 48.57
N ASN A 542 15.14 -19.44 48.06
CA ASN A 542 15.69 -20.63 47.39
C ASN A 542 16.44 -20.27 46.09
N ASN A 543 16.02 -19.22 45.40
CA ASN A 543 16.76 -18.72 44.23
C ASN A 543 18.12 -18.15 44.64
N CYS A 544 18.22 -17.45 45.77
CA CYS A 544 19.50 -16.95 46.27
C CYS A 544 20.48 -18.08 46.55
N LEU A 545 20.01 -19.18 47.17
CA LEU A 545 20.83 -20.38 47.40
C LEU A 545 21.28 -21.02 46.08
N TYR A 546 20.41 -21.07 45.08
CA TYR A 546 20.77 -21.57 43.76
C TYR A 546 21.78 -20.66 43.04
N LEU A 547 21.60 -19.34 43.07
CA LEU A 547 22.53 -18.37 42.49
C LEU A 547 23.93 -18.48 43.09
N GLN A 548 24.03 -18.76 44.40
CA GLN A 548 25.30 -19.06 45.05
C GLN A 548 25.96 -20.33 44.46
N LYS A 549 25.19 -21.40 44.25
CA LYS A 549 25.67 -22.63 43.61
C LYS A 549 26.15 -22.40 42.17
N VAL A 550 25.47 -21.53 41.41
CA VAL A 550 25.86 -21.13 40.05
C VAL A 550 26.91 -20.01 40.07
N LYS A 551 27.58 -19.76 41.20
CA LYS A 551 28.76 -18.90 41.28
C LYS A 551 28.49 -17.45 40.84
N ILE A 552 27.31 -16.90 41.14
CA ILE A 552 26.90 -15.55 40.70
C ILE A 552 27.87 -14.44 41.10
N PHE A 553 28.55 -14.55 42.25
CA PHE A 553 29.53 -13.55 42.71
C PHE A 553 30.74 -13.42 41.77
N TYR A 554 31.11 -14.48 41.03
CA TYR A 554 32.15 -14.38 40.01
C TYR A 554 31.70 -13.51 38.83
N LEU A 555 30.43 -13.65 38.41
CA LEU A 555 29.84 -12.76 37.40
C LEU A 555 29.85 -11.31 37.89
N PHE A 556 29.49 -11.05 39.15
CA PHE A 556 29.51 -9.70 39.71
C PHE A 556 30.90 -9.09 39.68
N ASN A 557 31.93 -9.84 40.07
CA ASN A 557 33.32 -9.39 39.97
C ASN A 557 33.73 -9.10 38.52
N PHE A 558 33.36 -9.98 37.58
CA PHE A 558 33.60 -9.75 36.16
C PHE A 558 32.93 -8.45 35.67
N ILE A 559 31.64 -8.23 35.98
CA ILE A 559 30.93 -7.02 35.58
C ILE A 559 31.56 -5.76 36.18
N LYS A 560 32.00 -5.80 37.45
CA LYS A 560 32.72 -4.67 38.08
C LYS A 560 34.04 -4.36 37.37
N GLN A 561 34.75 -5.38 36.89
CA GLN A 561 36.00 -5.22 36.13
C GLN A 561 35.79 -4.56 34.75
N LEU A 562 34.56 -4.55 34.21
CA LEU A 562 34.23 -3.83 32.98
C LEU A 562 34.30 -2.30 33.12
N LYS A 563 34.37 -1.78 34.36
CA LYS A 563 34.46 -0.34 34.66
C LYS A 563 33.31 0.51 34.08
N ILE A 564 32.13 -0.08 33.89
CA ILE A 564 30.91 0.64 33.48
C ILE A 564 30.14 1.04 34.74
N LEU A 565 30.07 2.35 35.02
CA LEU A 565 29.57 2.91 36.28
C LEU A 565 28.15 2.44 36.64
N ASP A 566 27.20 2.51 35.69
CA ASP A 566 25.80 2.09 35.92
C ASP A 566 25.69 0.60 36.29
N LEU A 567 26.49 -0.24 35.62
CA LEU A 567 26.51 -1.68 35.89
C LEU A 567 27.15 -1.97 37.26
N TYR A 568 28.23 -1.26 37.57
CA TYR A 568 28.92 -1.40 38.86
C TYR A 568 27.97 -1.10 40.03
N GLN A 569 27.30 0.05 39.99
CA GLN A 569 26.34 0.44 41.03
C GLN A 569 25.21 -0.58 41.16
N LYS A 570 24.69 -1.08 40.03
CA LYS A 570 23.60 -2.06 40.04
C LYS A 570 24.02 -3.40 40.63
N VAL A 571 25.22 -3.85 40.30
CA VAL A 571 25.82 -5.08 40.86
C VAL A 571 26.04 -4.93 42.35
N GLU A 572 26.56 -3.80 42.82
CA GLU A 572 26.82 -3.59 44.25
C GLU A 572 25.53 -3.65 45.09
N GLN A 573 24.46 -3.00 44.61
CA GLN A 573 23.13 -3.09 45.23
C GLN A 573 22.62 -4.54 45.32
N LEU A 574 22.73 -5.27 44.21
CA LEU A 574 22.27 -6.66 44.11
C LEU A 574 23.10 -7.61 44.98
N GLU A 575 24.42 -7.43 44.99
CA GLU A 575 25.36 -8.21 45.78
C GLU A 575 25.10 -8.03 47.28
N ASN A 576 24.90 -6.79 47.73
CA ASN A 576 24.57 -6.48 49.13
C ASN A 576 23.23 -7.10 49.54
N LYS A 577 22.21 -7.06 48.66
CA LYS A 577 20.92 -7.73 48.88
C LYS A 577 21.10 -9.25 49.02
N LEU A 578 21.88 -9.87 48.14
CA LEU A 578 22.15 -11.31 48.15
C LEU A 578 22.90 -11.74 49.42
N LYS A 579 23.94 -11.02 49.82
CA LYS A 579 24.71 -11.32 51.04
C LYS A 579 23.84 -11.26 52.30
N LYS A 580 22.97 -10.26 52.40
CA LYS A 580 21.99 -10.15 53.49
C LYS A 580 21.01 -11.33 53.54
N ILE A 581 20.47 -11.76 52.41
CA ILE A 581 19.51 -12.89 52.37
C ILE A 581 20.19 -14.23 52.69
N LEU A 582 21.47 -14.37 52.35
CA LEU A 582 22.29 -15.57 52.57
C LEU A 582 22.99 -15.58 53.93
N ASN A 583 22.81 -14.54 54.77
CA ASN A 583 23.51 -14.37 56.06
C ASN A 583 25.05 -14.44 55.94
N MET A 584 25.61 -13.86 54.87
CA MET A 584 27.07 -13.79 54.66
C MET A 584 27.72 -12.52 55.26
N ILE A 585 26.88 -11.57 55.67
CA ILE A 585 27.14 -10.34 56.42
C ILE A 585 25.93 -10.20 57.36
#